data_AF-A0A2D9GPD1-F1
#
_entry.id   AF-A0A2D9GPD1-F1
#
_cell.length_a   1.000
_cell.length_b   1.000
_cell.length_c   1.000
_cell.angle_alpha   90.00
_cell.angle_beta   90.00
_cell.angle_gamma   90.00
#
_symmetry.space_group_name_H-M   'P 1'
#
loop_
_entity.id
_entity.type
_entity.pdbx_description
1 polymer ?
#
loop_
_entity_poly.entity_id
_entity_poly.type
_entity_poly.pdbx_seq_one_letter_code
_entity_poly.pdbx_strand_id
1 'polypeptide(L)'
;MSTGWNLISLPGEPADNAINSVITNSQVTTVLTYDPSTPGGWLTAVRDGDSLVGTLETIDASHAYWVLTNNSDAIKVDIPGYTGGVAAVPPAIDIVVGWNLIPAVSLSGATQWDIDLYLAGITWVKAKSWDAANESWIELDSITANDATTMSSGKGYWLYATKAGTLVP
;
A
#
# COMPACT_ATOMS: atom_id res chain seq x y z
N MET A 1 -5.03 6.31 -11.96
CA MET A 1 -5.03 4.84 -11.98
C MET A 1 -5.04 4.39 -13.43
N SER A 2 -4.88 3.10 -13.71
CA SER A 2 -5.12 2.50 -15.01
C SER A 2 -6.30 1.53 -14.92
N THR A 3 -7.02 1.30 -16.02
CA THR A 3 -7.95 0.16 -16.10
C THR A 3 -7.22 -1.14 -15.78
N GLY A 4 -7.86 -2.06 -15.06
CA GLY A 4 -7.26 -3.30 -14.60
C GLY A 4 -6.75 -3.20 -13.17
N TRP A 5 -5.74 -4.02 -12.85
CA TRP A 5 -5.16 -4.10 -11.52
C TRP A 5 -4.19 -2.94 -11.26
N ASN A 6 -4.36 -2.30 -10.11
CA ASN A 6 -3.48 -1.27 -9.57
C ASN A 6 -2.99 -1.72 -8.21
N LEU A 7 -1.68 -1.59 -7.93
CA LEU A 7 -1.12 -1.80 -6.61
C LEU A 7 -0.83 -0.45 -5.96
N ILE A 8 -1.62 -0.10 -4.94
CA ILE A 8 -1.62 1.23 -4.32
C ILE A 8 -1.45 1.13 -2.81
N SER A 9 -1.17 2.26 -2.17
CA SER A 9 -1.29 2.45 -0.73
C SER A 9 -1.81 3.86 -0.45
N LEU A 10 -2.26 4.14 0.77
CA LEU A 10 -2.55 5.50 1.17
C LEU A 10 -1.28 6.21 1.65
N PRO A 11 -1.11 7.51 1.39
CA PRO A 11 0.02 8.27 1.92
C PRO A 11 -0.12 8.59 3.42
N GLY A 12 -1.32 8.44 3.99
CA GLY A 12 -1.65 8.69 5.39
C GLY A 12 -3.05 8.16 5.73
N GLU A 13 -3.43 8.23 7.00
CA GLU A 13 -4.67 7.63 7.51
C GLU A 13 -5.90 8.39 6.99
N PRO A 14 -6.94 7.69 6.47
CA PRO A 14 -8.15 8.35 6.02
C PRO A 14 -8.97 8.89 7.20
N ALA A 15 -9.74 9.96 6.95
CA ALA A 15 -10.64 10.54 7.96
C ALA A 15 -11.74 9.56 8.40
N ASP A 16 -12.21 8.74 7.46
CA ASP A 16 -13.12 7.62 7.67
C ASP A 16 -12.52 6.41 6.95
N ASN A 17 -12.22 5.35 7.71
CA ASN A 17 -11.52 4.18 7.20
C ASN A 17 -12.46 3.08 6.68
N ALA A 18 -13.78 3.24 6.75
CA ALA A 18 -14.70 2.26 6.18
C ALA A 18 -14.48 2.14 4.66
N ILE A 19 -14.37 0.91 4.14
CA ILE A 19 -14.05 0.69 2.72
C ILE A 19 -15.01 1.38 1.76
N ASN A 20 -16.29 1.43 2.11
CA ASN A 20 -17.34 2.08 1.31
C ASN A 20 -17.33 3.62 1.44
N SER A 21 -16.70 4.18 2.46
CA SER A 21 -16.42 5.62 2.59
C SER A 21 -15.18 6.02 1.81
N VAL A 22 -14.14 5.17 1.79
CA VAL A 22 -12.88 5.43 1.09
C VAL A 22 -13.01 5.19 -0.42
N ILE A 23 -13.64 4.08 -0.82
CA ILE A 23 -13.78 3.66 -2.23
C ILE A 23 -15.19 3.94 -2.75
N THR A 24 -15.45 5.21 -3.02
CA THR A 24 -16.73 5.69 -3.59
C THR A 24 -16.82 5.54 -5.10
N ASN A 25 -15.70 5.27 -5.78
CA ASN A 25 -15.68 5.07 -7.22
C ASN A 25 -16.36 3.73 -7.58
N SER A 26 -17.51 3.81 -8.25
CA SER A 26 -18.31 2.65 -8.68
C SER A 26 -17.63 1.77 -9.73
N GLN A 27 -16.55 2.26 -10.36
CA GLN A 27 -15.78 1.50 -11.34
C GLN A 27 -14.77 0.54 -10.69
N VAL A 28 -14.50 0.69 -9.39
CA VAL A 28 -13.72 -0.29 -8.63
C VAL A 28 -14.59 -1.52 -8.37
N THR A 29 -14.16 -2.68 -8.84
CA THR A 29 -14.92 -3.93 -8.74
C THR A 29 -14.38 -4.87 -7.68
N THR A 30 -13.09 -4.78 -7.35
CA THR A 30 -12.45 -5.65 -6.35
C THR A 30 -11.32 -4.92 -5.66
N VAL A 31 -11.22 -5.09 -4.34
CA VAL A 31 -10.11 -4.62 -3.51
C VAL A 31 -9.58 -5.80 -2.70
N LEU A 32 -8.26 -5.99 -2.71
CA LEU A 32 -7.58 -7.02 -1.92
C LEU A 32 -6.46 -6.39 -1.11
N THR A 33 -6.20 -6.91 0.08
CA THR A 33 -4.95 -6.69 0.79
C THR A 33 -4.41 -8.01 1.30
N TYR A 34 -3.09 -8.07 1.48
CA TYR A 34 -2.41 -9.21 2.04
C TYR A 34 -1.79 -8.82 3.37
N ASP A 35 -2.27 -9.45 4.43
CA ASP A 35 -1.75 -9.32 5.79
C ASP A 35 -1.35 -10.73 6.28
N PRO A 36 -0.04 -11.02 6.41
CA PRO A 36 0.42 -12.33 6.84
C PRO A 36 0.04 -12.69 8.28
N SER A 37 -0.43 -11.73 9.09
CA SER A 37 -0.92 -11.98 10.45
C SER A 37 -2.36 -12.52 10.48
N THR A 38 -3.12 -12.30 9.41
CA THR A 38 -4.50 -12.76 9.27
C THR A 38 -4.55 -14.22 8.77
N PRO A 39 -5.43 -15.09 9.31
CA PRO A 39 -5.60 -16.45 8.81
C PRO A 39 -5.91 -16.49 7.30
N GLY A 40 -5.07 -17.17 6.52
CA GLY A 40 -5.18 -17.23 5.05
C GLY A 40 -4.53 -16.07 4.31
N GLY A 41 -4.06 -15.04 5.02
CA GLY A 41 -3.26 -13.95 4.50
C GLY A 41 -4.01 -12.90 3.70
N TRP A 42 -5.17 -13.22 3.13
CA TRP A 42 -5.89 -12.33 2.21
C TRP A 42 -7.21 -11.83 2.79
N LEU A 43 -7.39 -10.52 2.73
CA LEU A 43 -8.67 -9.86 2.94
C LEU A 43 -9.17 -9.33 1.60
N THR A 44 -10.46 -9.51 1.34
CA THR A 44 -11.05 -9.24 0.03
C THR A 44 -12.37 -8.49 0.16
N ALA A 45 -12.62 -7.54 -0.72
CA ALA A 45 -13.92 -6.95 -0.93
C ALA A 45 -14.25 -6.91 -2.42
N VAL A 46 -15.46 -7.36 -2.77
CA VAL A 46 -15.96 -7.41 -4.14
C VAL A 46 -17.22 -6.57 -4.23
N ARG A 47 -17.41 -5.87 -5.35
CA ARG A 47 -18.57 -5.02 -5.57
C ARG A 47 -19.83 -5.88 -5.69
N ASP A 48 -20.82 -5.57 -4.87
CA ASP A 48 -22.18 -6.09 -4.93
C ASP A 48 -23.16 -4.91 -4.84
N GLY A 49 -23.81 -4.60 -5.97
CA GLY A 49 -24.56 -3.35 -6.13
C GLY A 49 -23.66 -2.11 -5.94
N ASP A 50 -24.08 -1.22 -5.04
CA ASP A 50 -23.34 0.02 -4.74
C ASP A 50 -22.24 -0.16 -3.68
N SER A 51 -22.13 -1.33 -3.07
CA SER A 51 -21.22 -1.58 -1.94
C SER A 51 -20.12 -2.58 -2.26
N LEU A 52 -18.95 -2.39 -1.68
CA LEU A 52 -17.90 -3.39 -1.54
C LEU A 52 -18.22 -4.26 -0.32
N VAL A 53 -18.29 -5.57 -0.52
CA VAL A 53 -18.62 -6.56 0.51
C VAL A 53 -17.57 -7.66 0.55
N GLY A 54 -17.28 -8.17 1.75
CA GLY A 54 -16.31 -9.24 1.96
C GLY A 54 -15.62 -9.12 3.32
N THR A 55 -14.44 -9.72 3.44
CA THR A 55 -13.63 -9.71 4.66
C THR A 55 -12.80 -8.43 4.83
N LEU A 56 -12.58 -7.67 3.75
CA LEU A 56 -11.92 -6.36 3.83
C LEU A 56 -12.96 -5.26 4.08
N GLU A 57 -13.08 -4.84 5.33
CA GLU A 57 -14.07 -3.84 5.76
C GLU A 57 -13.49 -2.42 5.89
N THR A 58 -12.16 -2.30 6.04
CA THR A 58 -11.47 -1.02 6.26
C THR A 58 -10.29 -0.82 5.32
N ILE A 59 -9.97 0.45 5.03
CA ILE A 59 -8.75 0.88 4.35
C ILE A 59 -8.00 1.85 5.25
N ASP A 60 -6.70 1.66 5.41
CA ASP A 60 -5.83 2.44 6.29
C ASP A 60 -4.48 2.74 5.61
N ALA A 61 -3.60 3.43 6.33
CA ALA A 61 -2.27 3.77 5.84
C ALA A 61 -1.22 2.65 6.05
N SER A 62 -1.52 1.65 6.89
CA SER A 62 -0.58 0.61 7.28
C SER A 62 -0.54 -0.56 6.28
N HIS A 63 -1.49 -0.62 5.36
CA HIS A 63 -1.56 -1.64 4.32
C HIS A 63 -1.47 -1.07 2.90
N ALA A 64 -1.03 -1.93 1.98
CA ALA A 64 -1.19 -1.73 0.55
C ALA A 64 -2.33 -2.59 0.00
N TYR A 65 -2.85 -2.17 -1.16
CA TYR A 65 -4.08 -2.72 -1.73
C TYR A 65 -3.91 -2.99 -3.22
N TRP A 66 -4.38 -4.16 -3.65
CA TRP A 66 -4.70 -4.43 -5.04
C TRP A 66 -6.10 -3.92 -5.33
N VAL A 67 -6.23 -3.05 -6.32
CA VAL A 67 -7.51 -2.47 -6.74
C VAL A 67 -7.75 -2.80 -8.21
N LEU A 68 -8.81 -3.55 -8.48
CA LEU A 68 -9.31 -3.80 -9.83
C LEU A 68 -10.35 -2.73 -10.18
N THR A 69 -10.13 -2.01 -11.28
CA THR A 69 -11.05 -0.96 -11.77
C THR A 69 -11.32 -1.11 -13.26
N ASN A 70 -12.53 -0.78 -13.68
CA ASN A 70 -12.93 -0.79 -15.09
C ASN A 70 -12.50 0.47 -15.86
N ASN A 71 -12.04 1.50 -15.16
CA ASN A 71 -11.57 2.73 -15.77
C ASN A 71 -10.36 3.34 -15.03
N SER A 72 -9.84 4.43 -15.57
CA SER A 72 -8.66 5.14 -15.05
C SER A 72 -8.98 6.25 -14.04
N ASP A 73 -10.24 6.39 -13.61
CA ASP A 73 -10.63 7.42 -12.65
C ASP A 73 -9.86 7.24 -11.33
N ALA A 74 -9.45 8.35 -10.72
CA ALA A 74 -8.71 8.30 -9.47
C ALA A 74 -9.62 7.95 -8.29
N ILE A 75 -9.11 7.15 -7.35
CA ILE A 75 -9.64 7.12 -5.97
C ILE A 75 -9.20 8.42 -5.30
N LYS A 76 -10.14 9.11 -4.66
CA LYS A 76 -9.88 10.31 -3.85
C LYS A 76 -10.22 9.99 -2.42
N VAL A 77 -9.26 10.16 -1.53
CA VAL A 77 -9.40 9.88 -0.10
C VAL A 77 -9.15 11.19 0.64
N ASP A 78 -10.05 11.52 1.57
CA ASP A 78 -9.83 12.63 2.47
C ASP A 78 -8.89 12.17 3.58
N ILE A 79 -7.70 12.79 3.63
CA ILE A 79 -6.66 12.49 4.60
C ILE A 79 -6.52 13.77 5.44
N PRO A 80 -6.94 13.76 6.71
CA PRO A 80 -6.81 14.91 7.58
C PRO A 80 -5.38 15.41 7.58
N GLY A 81 -5.20 16.70 7.32
CA GLY A 81 -3.88 17.31 7.43
C GLY A 81 -3.32 17.12 8.83
N TYR A 82 -2.03 16.81 8.94
CA TYR A 82 -1.34 16.77 10.22
C TYR A 82 -1.48 18.13 10.91
N THR A 83 -2.33 18.21 11.92
CA THR A 83 -2.52 19.45 12.67
C THR A 83 -1.30 19.63 13.55
N GLY A 84 -0.45 20.61 13.24
CA GLY A 84 0.77 20.90 13.98
C GLY A 84 0.48 21.02 15.48
N GLY A 85 1.01 20.10 16.27
CA GLY A 85 0.78 20.00 17.72
C GLY A 85 0.37 18.63 18.23
N VAL A 86 -0.14 17.74 17.36
CA VAL A 86 -0.39 16.33 17.68
C VAL A 86 0.69 15.49 17.01
N ALA A 87 1.53 14.82 17.81
CA ALA A 87 2.48 13.86 17.27
C ALA A 87 1.71 12.67 16.69
N ALA A 88 1.48 12.66 15.37
CA ALA A 88 1.06 11.45 14.70
C ALA A 88 2.24 10.47 14.73
N VAL A 89 2.04 9.34 15.41
CA VAL A 89 3.04 8.28 15.47
C VAL A 89 3.07 7.61 14.08
N PRO A 90 4.25 7.45 13.45
CA PRO A 90 4.34 6.69 12.20
C PRO A 90 3.77 5.27 12.41
N PRO A 91 3.08 4.71 11.41
CA PRO A 91 2.58 3.35 11.54
C PRO A 91 3.75 2.38 11.74
N ALA A 92 3.59 1.48 12.70
CA ALA A 92 4.50 0.36 12.90
C ALA A 92 3.91 -0.85 12.17
N ILE A 93 4.59 -1.30 11.11
CA ILE A 93 4.08 -2.37 10.23
C ILE A 93 4.92 -3.62 10.49
N ASP A 94 4.26 -4.69 10.94
CA ASP A 94 4.94 -5.95 11.20
C ASP A 94 5.35 -6.64 9.89
N ILE A 95 6.61 -7.04 9.82
CA ILE A 95 7.21 -7.75 8.69
C ILE A 95 7.53 -9.18 9.14
N VAL A 96 7.02 -10.17 8.41
CA VAL A 96 7.33 -11.58 8.60
C VAL A 96 8.39 -12.06 7.62
N VAL A 97 9.00 -13.21 7.91
CA VAL A 97 9.85 -13.89 6.92
C VAL A 97 9.00 -14.33 5.72
N GLY A 98 9.47 -14.01 4.51
CA GLY A 98 8.75 -14.28 3.27
C GLY A 98 8.16 -13.02 2.64
N TRP A 99 7.07 -13.19 1.89
CA TRP A 99 6.38 -12.09 1.20
C TRP A 99 5.49 -11.30 2.16
N ASN A 100 5.60 -9.98 2.10
CA ASN A 100 4.79 -8.99 2.80
C ASN A 100 4.25 -7.99 1.78
N LEU A 101 3.04 -7.48 1.98
CA LEU A 101 2.48 -6.41 1.16
C LEU A 101 2.52 -5.12 1.98
N ILE A 102 3.40 -4.20 1.59
CA ILE A 102 3.71 -3.01 2.37
C ILE A 102 3.26 -1.72 1.67
N PRO A 103 2.84 -0.69 2.42
CA PRO A 103 2.54 0.63 1.89
C PRO A 103 3.81 1.47 1.67
N ALA A 104 3.66 2.55 0.90
CA ALA A 104 4.57 3.69 0.92
C ALA A 104 3.87 4.90 1.56
N VAL A 105 3.97 4.99 2.87
CA VAL A 105 3.39 6.06 3.72
C VAL A 105 4.35 7.23 3.92
N SER A 106 3.78 8.43 4.05
CA SER A 106 4.50 9.66 4.36
C SER A 106 3.86 10.45 5.49
N LEU A 107 4.59 10.67 6.59
CA LEU A 107 4.19 11.68 7.58
C LEU A 107 4.61 13.10 7.20
N SER A 108 5.63 13.23 6.33
CA SER A 108 6.26 14.51 5.98
C SER A 108 5.73 15.13 4.69
N GLY A 109 4.87 14.41 3.96
CA GLY A 109 4.43 14.79 2.61
C GLY A 109 5.45 14.48 1.51
N ALA A 110 6.57 13.81 1.83
CA ALA A 110 7.48 13.27 0.83
C ALA A 110 6.74 12.36 -0.16
N THR A 111 7.07 12.50 -1.44
CA THR A 111 6.44 11.76 -2.54
C THR A 111 7.29 10.61 -3.06
N GLN A 112 8.58 10.60 -2.72
CA GLN A 112 9.53 9.55 -3.10
C GLN A 112 10.59 9.36 -2.01
N TRP A 113 11.11 8.14 -1.92
CA TRP A 113 12.19 7.77 -1.02
C TRP A 113 13.16 6.83 -1.71
N ASP A 114 14.41 6.91 -1.29
CA ASP A 114 15.36 5.82 -1.51
C ASP A 114 14.87 4.58 -0.76
N ILE A 115 14.77 3.44 -1.46
CA ILE A 115 14.20 2.22 -0.87
C ILE A 115 15.05 1.66 0.28
N ASP A 116 16.37 1.79 0.21
CA ASP A 116 17.28 1.30 1.25
C ASP A 116 17.12 2.15 2.52
N LEU A 117 16.90 3.45 2.36
CA LEU A 117 16.60 4.35 3.48
C LEU A 117 15.21 4.08 4.07
N TYR A 118 14.18 3.89 3.23
CA TYR A 118 12.82 3.63 3.69
C TYR A 118 12.71 2.30 4.46
N LEU A 119 13.42 1.28 4.00
CA LEU A 119 13.45 -0.04 4.62
C LEU A 119 14.62 -0.19 5.62
N ALA A 120 15.18 0.92 6.11
CA ALA A 120 16.27 0.92 7.07
C ALA A 120 15.82 0.22 8.38
N GLY A 121 16.33 -0.98 8.61
CA GLY A 121 15.96 -1.83 9.75
C GLY A 121 15.29 -3.14 9.36
N ILE A 122 14.87 -3.29 8.10
CA ILE A 122 14.37 -4.55 7.57
C ILE A 122 15.49 -5.30 6.86
N THR A 123 15.59 -6.61 7.10
CA THR A 123 16.48 -7.48 6.33
C THR A 123 15.68 -8.09 5.17
N TRP A 124 15.90 -7.55 3.97
CA TRP A 124 15.17 -7.92 2.75
C TRP A 124 16.11 -8.21 1.59
N VAL A 125 15.57 -8.79 0.52
CA VAL A 125 16.35 -9.15 -0.69
C VAL A 125 15.73 -8.67 -1.98
N LYS A 126 14.41 -8.49 -2.01
CA LYS A 126 13.67 -8.08 -3.21
C LYS A 126 12.41 -7.33 -2.80
N ALA A 127 12.13 -6.25 -3.51
CA ALA A 127 10.84 -5.58 -3.49
C ALA A 127 10.30 -5.46 -4.93
N LYS A 128 8.98 -5.41 -5.08
CA LYS A 128 8.33 -5.25 -6.38
C LYS A 128 7.15 -4.30 -6.29
N SER A 129 6.95 -3.50 -7.33
CA SER A 129 5.74 -2.70 -7.53
C SER A 129 5.08 -3.06 -8.87
N TRP A 130 3.84 -2.65 -9.05
CA TRP A 130 3.08 -2.89 -10.28
C TRP A 130 2.94 -1.62 -11.10
N ASP A 131 3.36 -1.70 -12.36
CA ASP A 131 3.03 -0.72 -13.37
C ASP A 131 1.73 -1.13 -14.07
N ALA A 132 0.62 -0.55 -13.61
CA ALA A 132 -0.70 -0.81 -14.15
C ALA A 132 -0.88 -0.30 -15.58
N ALA A 133 -0.08 0.67 -16.05
CA ALA A 133 -0.20 1.18 -17.42
C ALA A 133 0.43 0.22 -18.44
N ASN A 134 1.51 -0.43 -18.06
CA ASN A 134 2.24 -1.38 -18.91
C ASN A 134 1.97 -2.86 -18.54
N GLU A 135 1.10 -3.11 -17.56
CA GLU A 135 0.79 -4.44 -17.02
C GLU A 135 2.05 -5.26 -16.69
N SER A 136 3.01 -4.62 -16.01
CA SER A 136 4.32 -5.23 -15.76
C SER A 136 4.82 -4.99 -14.34
N TRP A 137 5.68 -5.90 -13.88
CA TRP A 137 6.36 -5.79 -12.60
C TRP A 137 7.59 -4.89 -12.72
N ILE A 138 7.71 -3.96 -11.79
CA ILE A 138 8.95 -3.20 -11.55
C ILE A 138 9.65 -3.86 -10.37
N GLU A 139 10.86 -4.37 -10.59
CA GLU A 139 11.70 -4.94 -9.54
C GLU A 139 12.58 -3.86 -8.90
N LEU A 140 12.68 -3.92 -7.57
CA LEU A 140 13.54 -3.07 -6.76
C LEU A 140 14.42 -4.04 -5.96
N ASP A 141 15.71 -4.09 -6.27
CA ASP A 141 16.65 -5.02 -5.67
C ASP A 141 17.63 -4.28 -4.76
N SER A 142 18.02 -4.91 -3.65
CA SER A 142 18.94 -4.30 -2.67
C SER A 142 20.42 -4.35 -3.11
N ILE A 143 20.71 -4.70 -4.36
CA ILE A 143 22.07 -5.00 -4.81
C ILE A 143 22.68 -3.80 -5.56
N THR A 144 23.69 -3.22 -4.89
CA THR A 144 24.70 -2.27 -5.37
C THR A 144 24.22 -0.87 -5.76
N ALA A 145 24.13 0.02 -4.76
CA ALA A 145 24.67 1.39 -4.66
C ALA A 145 24.68 2.38 -5.86
N ASN A 146 24.15 2.07 -7.05
CA ASN A 146 24.30 2.91 -8.24
C ASN A 146 23.07 3.02 -9.15
N ASP A 147 22.01 2.24 -8.93
CA ASP A 147 20.70 2.54 -9.51
C ASP A 147 19.77 2.92 -8.38
N ALA A 148 19.51 4.23 -8.24
CA ALA A 148 18.57 4.76 -7.26
C ALA A 148 17.18 4.15 -7.52
N THR A 149 16.83 3.13 -6.75
CA THR A 149 15.51 2.51 -6.78
C THR A 149 14.62 3.27 -5.80
N THR A 150 13.58 3.91 -6.33
CA THR A 150 12.72 4.78 -5.51
C THR A 150 11.40 4.11 -5.18
N MET A 151 11.03 4.17 -3.91
CA MET A 151 9.64 4.01 -3.49
C MET A 151 8.91 5.32 -3.71
N SER A 152 7.64 5.25 -4.11
CA SER A 152 6.80 6.41 -4.42
C SER A 152 5.53 6.37 -3.59
N SER A 153 5.14 7.52 -3.08
CA SER A 153 3.90 7.69 -2.32
C SER A 153 2.69 7.29 -3.18
N GLY A 154 1.71 6.65 -2.56
CA GLY A 154 0.51 6.15 -3.25
C GLY A 154 0.69 4.81 -3.97
N LYS A 155 1.87 4.19 -3.93
CA LYS A 155 2.15 2.87 -4.50
C LYS A 155 2.25 1.81 -3.40
N GLY A 156 1.73 0.62 -3.68
CA GLY A 156 1.97 -0.56 -2.85
C GLY A 156 3.17 -1.35 -3.34
N TYR A 157 3.78 -2.12 -2.44
CA TYR A 157 4.97 -2.90 -2.73
C TYR A 157 4.89 -4.30 -2.13
N TRP A 158 5.29 -5.30 -2.90
CA TRP A 158 5.61 -6.61 -2.35
C TRP A 158 7.05 -6.59 -1.86
N LEU A 159 7.28 -6.98 -0.62
CA LEU A 159 8.60 -7.07 0.00
C LEU A 159 8.89 -8.52 0.41
N TYR A 160 10.02 -9.07 -0.03
CA TYR A 160 10.52 -10.34 0.49
C TYR A 160 11.57 -10.10 1.57
N ALA A 161 11.22 -10.42 2.81
CA ALA A 161 12.10 -10.33 3.97
C ALA A 161 12.68 -11.69 4.35
N THR A 162 13.96 -11.73 4.72
CA THR A 162 14.63 -12.95 5.22
C THR A 162 14.66 -13.02 6.74
N LYS A 163 14.21 -11.96 7.41
CA LYS A 163 14.06 -11.89 8.86
C LYS A 163 12.80 -11.10 9.19
N ALA A 164 12.10 -11.53 10.25
CA ALA A 164 11.01 -10.74 10.80
C ALA A 164 11.54 -9.43 11.41
N GLY A 165 10.70 -8.39 11.40
CA GLY A 165 11.03 -7.07 11.91
C GLY A 165 9.80 -6.17 11.95
N THR A 166 10.02 -4.90 12.24
CA THR A 166 8.97 -3.87 12.23
C THR A 166 9.45 -2.74 11.34
N LEU A 167 8.66 -2.43 10.31
CA LEU A 167 8.89 -1.29 9.43
C LEU A 167 8.30 -0.05 10.10
N VAL A 168 9.13 1.00 10.19
CA VAL A 168 8.75 2.32 10.68
C VAL A 168 9.12 3.33 9.59
N PRO A 169 8.14 3.88 8.85
CA PRO A 169 8.34 4.85 7.77
C PRO A 169 8.93 6.20 8.20
#